data_AF-A0A423TTK2-F1
#
_entry.id   AF-A0A423TTK2-F1
#
_cell.length_a   1.000
_cell.length_b   1.000
_cell.length_c   1.000
_cell.angle_alpha   90.00
_cell.angle_beta   90.00
_cell.angle_gamma   90.00
#
_symmetry.space_group_name_H-M   'P 1'
#
loop_
_entity.id
_entity.type
_entity.pdbx_description
1 polymer ?
#
loop_
_entity_poly.entity_id
_entity_poly.type
_entity_poly.pdbx_seq_one_letter_code
_entity_poly.pdbx_strand_id
1 'polypeptide(L)'
;MRRGESESAEEFAARVQVASAASLSVKTTNHTVADKVEFMKRLAREAAAAANPMLSPEVHIMAQQVQEVLPHISLDQIKRDLVRTQNVDQTITNFLEGNVPEPIPEPRPATPSPVVSSPTPPQATGTTTHPHTSSPTNSASKSTLETATSLAGSSEANVSLNTAAKSFGKSATERMTSFQTRKAQLIENARRKYIEKHGLQLPRNDC
;
A
#
# COMPACT_ATOMS: atom_id res chain seq x y z
N MET A 1 31.64 -6.82 34.23
CA MET A 1 32.09 -6.60 32.83
C MET A 1 31.93 -5.13 32.49
N ARG A 2 32.95 -4.46 31.95
CA ARG A 2 32.82 -3.12 31.38
C ARG A 2 32.87 -3.20 29.85
N ARG A 3 32.22 -2.23 29.20
CA ARG A 3 32.29 -2.08 27.75
C ARG A 3 33.67 -1.49 27.38
N GLY A 4 34.37 -2.10 26.43
CA GLY A 4 35.60 -1.60 25.84
C GLY A 4 35.34 -0.43 24.89
N GLU A 5 36.35 0.40 24.65
CA GLU A 5 36.21 1.62 23.84
C GLU A 5 36.07 1.37 22.34
N SER A 6 36.59 0.22 21.85
CA SER A 6 36.54 -0.16 20.43
C SER A 6 35.45 -1.18 20.08
N GLU A 7 34.76 -1.76 21.06
CA GLU A 7 33.73 -2.77 20.79
C GLU A 7 32.36 -2.16 20.51
N SER A 8 31.64 -2.75 19.58
CA SER A 8 30.25 -2.40 19.30
C SER A 8 29.35 -2.76 20.49
N ALA A 9 28.21 -2.08 20.61
CA ALA A 9 27.20 -2.40 21.62
C ALA A 9 26.66 -3.83 21.45
N GLU A 10 26.60 -4.33 20.21
CA GLU A 10 26.15 -5.67 19.88
C GLU A 10 27.16 -6.75 20.33
N GLU A 11 28.46 -6.49 20.12
CA GLU A 11 29.53 -7.37 20.58
C GLU A 11 29.60 -7.42 22.11
N PHE A 12 29.48 -6.27 22.76
CA PHE A 12 29.38 -6.22 24.22
C PHE A 12 28.18 -7.01 24.75
N ALA A 13 27.01 -6.84 24.13
CA ALA A 13 25.80 -7.57 24.50
C ALA A 13 25.98 -9.08 24.35
N ALA A 14 26.61 -9.55 23.27
CA ALA A 14 26.91 -10.97 23.07
C ALA A 14 27.86 -11.52 24.15
N ARG A 15 28.91 -10.78 24.53
CA ARG A 15 29.82 -11.18 25.62
C ARG A 15 29.12 -11.27 26.97
N VAL A 16 28.30 -10.26 27.28
CA VAL A 16 27.49 -10.23 28.51
C VAL A 16 26.51 -11.40 28.53
N GLN A 17 25.87 -11.70 27.39
CA GLN A 17 24.95 -12.81 27.26
C GLN A 17 25.65 -14.16 27.51
N VAL A 18 26.82 -14.39 26.92
CA VAL A 18 27.62 -15.62 27.14
C VAL A 18 28.03 -15.74 28.61
N ALA A 19 28.55 -14.68 29.22
CA ALA A 19 28.98 -14.72 30.62
C ALA A 19 27.82 -14.95 31.60
N SER A 20 26.66 -14.33 31.33
CA SER A 20 25.45 -14.51 32.13
C SER A 20 24.88 -15.92 31.97
N ALA A 21 24.84 -16.43 30.74
CA ALA A 21 24.36 -17.78 30.42
C ALA A 21 25.25 -18.87 31.06
N ALA A 22 26.57 -18.69 31.04
CA ALA A 22 27.51 -19.58 31.73
C ALA A 22 27.28 -19.60 33.25
N SER A 23 27.03 -18.43 33.85
CA SER A 23 26.77 -18.33 35.30
C SER A 23 25.44 -18.99 35.71
N LEU A 24 24.44 -18.95 34.82
CA LEU A 24 23.11 -19.52 35.06
C LEU A 24 22.97 -20.96 34.52
N SER A 25 24.01 -21.52 33.88
CA SER A 25 23.95 -22.82 33.18
C SER A 25 22.83 -22.92 32.12
N VAL A 26 22.54 -21.82 31.41
CA VAL A 26 21.53 -21.74 30.35
C VAL A 26 22.20 -21.62 28.98
N LYS A 27 21.52 -22.07 27.91
CA LYS A 27 21.99 -21.91 26.52
C LYS A 27 21.84 -20.47 26.05
N THR A 28 22.85 -19.95 25.36
CA THR A 28 22.76 -18.66 24.66
C THR A 28 21.91 -18.76 23.40
N THR A 29 21.34 -17.63 22.98
CA THR A 29 20.51 -17.50 21.78
C THR A 29 21.16 -16.51 20.81
N ASN A 30 21.11 -16.80 19.51
CA ASN A 30 21.74 -15.97 18.48
C ASN A 30 20.72 -14.98 17.89
N HIS A 31 20.17 -14.09 18.72
CA HIS A 31 19.21 -13.07 18.28
C HIS A 31 19.83 -11.68 18.39
N THR A 32 19.96 -11.03 17.24
CA THR A 32 20.48 -9.67 17.09
C THR A 32 19.41 -8.64 17.42
N VAL A 33 19.82 -7.37 17.54
CA VAL A 33 18.86 -6.25 17.66
C VAL A 33 17.99 -6.14 16.41
N ALA A 34 18.57 -6.38 15.23
CA ALA A 34 17.85 -6.39 13.97
C ALA A 34 16.74 -7.45 13.96
N ASP A 35 17.01 -8.65 14.48
CA ASP A 35 16.01 -9.72 14.59
C ASP A 35 14.83 -9.31 15.48
N LYS A 36 15.11 -8.67 16.62
CA LYS A 36 14.07 -8.19 17.53
C LYS A 36 13.21 -7.11 16.87
N VAL A 37 13.83 -6.21 16.10
CA VAL A 37 13.12 -5.16 15.35
C VAL A 37 12.22 -5.76 14.27
N GLU A 38 12.73 -6.68 13.45
CA GLU A 38 11.91 -7.37 12.45
C GLU A 38 10.81 -8.21 13.09
N PHE A 39 11.07 -8.84 14.24
CA PHE A 39 10.05 -9.57 14.99
C PHE A 39 8.93 -8.63 15.48
N MET A 40 9.26 -7.49 16.08
CA MET A 40 8.26 -6.49 16.49
C MET A 40 7.44 -5.99 15.30
N LYS A 41 8.08 -5.78 14.15
CA LYS A 41 7.42 -5.38 12.90
C LYS A 41 6.50 -6.47 12.36
N ARG A 42 6.88 -7.75 12.46
CA ARG A 42 6.02 -8.89 12.11
C ARG A 42 4.80 -8.96 13.02
N LEU A 43 5.01 -8.83 14.33
CA LEU A 43 3.92 -8.80 15.31
C LEU A 43 2.96 -7.64 15.04
N ALA A 44 3.47 -6.46 14.71
CA ALA A 44 2.64 -5.31 14.34
C ALA A 44 1.85 -5.55 13.04
N ARG A 45 2.45 -6.19 12.03
CA ARG A 45 1.74 -6.56 10.79
C ARG A 45 0.63 -7.58 11.06
N GLU A 46 0.90 -8.58 11.88
CA GLU A 46 -0.07 -9.60 12.26
C GLU A 46 -1.22 -8.99 13.07
N ALA A 47 -0.91 -8.10 14.03
CA ALA A 47 -1.91 -7.33 14.75
C ALA A 47 -2.74 -6.43 13.82
N ALA A 48 -2.11 -5.79 12.82
CA ALA A 48 -2.83 -4.99 11.83
C ALA A 48 -3.72 -5.84 10.92
N ALA A 49 -3.29 -7.04 10.56
CA ALA A 49 -4.10 -8.00 9.81
C ALA A 49 -5.27 -8.52 10.65
N ALA A 50 -5.06 -8.77 11.94
CA ALA A 50 -6.13 -9.15 12.89
C ALA A 50 -7.12 -8.01 13.15
N ALA A 51 -6.67 -6.75 13.15
CA ALA A 51 -7.53 -5.58 13.32
C ALA A 51 -8.44 -5.33 12.10
N ASN A 52 -7.99 -5.69 10.89
CA ASN A 52 -8.78 -5.58 9.66
C ASN A 52 -8.74 -6.89 8.86
N PRO A 53 -9.43 -7.94 9.34
CA PRO A 53 -9.36 -9.27 8.74
C PRO A 53 -9.95 -9.30 7.31
N MET A 54 -10.91 -8.43 7.01
CA MET A 54 -11.46 -8.23 5.66
C MET A 54 -10.44 -7.72 4.64
N LEU A 55 -9.35 -7.09 5.08
CA LEU A 55 -8.30 -6.56 4.19
C LEU A 55 -7.04 -7.44 4.19
N SER A 56 -7.08 -8.59 4.87
CA SER A 56 -5.97 -9.53 4.83
C SER A 56 -5.80 -10.07 3.39
N PRO A 57 -4.56 -10.15 2.88
CA PRO A 57 -4.32 -10.73 1.55
C PRO A 57 -4.81 -12.17 1.43
N GLU A 58 -4.74 -12.92 2.53
CA GLU A 58 -5.13 -14.32 2.60
C GLU A 58 -6.64 -14.51 2.39
N VAL A 59 -7.48 -13.77 3.12
CA VAL A 59 -8.94 -13.79 2.94
C VAL A 59 -9.33 -13.37 1.52
N HIS A 60 -8.59 -12.43 0.92
CA HIS A 60 -8.85 -12.02 -0.46
C HIS A 60 -8.55 -13.14 -1.46
N ILE A 61 -7.46 -13.89 -1.28
CA ILE A 61 -7.12 -15.05 -2.12
C ILE A 61 -8.17 -16.14 -1.97
N MET A 62 -8.52 -16.50 -0.73
CA MET A 62 -9.60 -17.46 -0.46
C MET A 62 -10.92 -17.02 -1.09
N ALA A 63 -11.23 -15.73 -1.03
CA ALA A 63 -12.47 -15.20 -1.60
C ALA A 63 -12.50 -15.30 -3.13
N GLN A 64 -11.38 -15.08 -3.81
CA GLN A 64 -11.28 -15.29 -5.26
C GLN A 64 -11.52 -16.76 -5.63
N GLN A 65 -10.95 -17.70 -4.87
CA GLN A 65 -11.17 -19.14 -5.11
C GLN A 65 -12.66 -19.53 -4.99
N VAL A 66 -13.34 -19.04 -3.94
CA VAL A 66 -14.79 -19.25 -3.79
C VAL A 66 -15.56 -18.56 -4.92
N GLN A 67 -15.13 -17.38 -5.37
CA GLN A 67 -15.79 -16.65 -6.45
C GLN A 67 -15.69 -17.38 -7.80
N GLU A 68 -14.61 -18.11 -8.05
CA GLU A 68 -14.46 -18.93 -9.27
C GLU A 68 -15.52 -20.05 -9.34
N VAL A 69 -15.87 -20.64 -8.20
CA VAL A 69 -16.88 -21.71 -8.12
C VAL A 69 -18.31 -21.20 -7.89
N LEU A 70 -18.45 -20.00 -7.33
CA LEU A 70 -19.74 -19.34 -7.05
C LEU A 70 -19.76 -17.92 -7.66
N PRO A 71 -19.81 -17.78 -9.00
CA PRO A 71 -19.65 -16.49 -9.69
C PRO A 71 -20.79 -15.48 -9.44
N HIS A 72 -21.95 -15.93 -8.95
CA HIS A 72 -23.09 -15.07 -8.64
C HIS A 72 -22.98 -14.38 -7.27
N ILE A 73 -22.06 -14.81 -6.42
CA ILE A 73 -21.89 -14.28 -5.08
C ILE A 73 -20.85 -13.16 -5.09
N SER A 74 -21.13 -12.07 -4.40
CA SER A 74 -20.21 -10.94 -4.32
C SER A 74 -18.97 -11.26 -3.48
N LEU A 75 -17.81 -10.75 -3.89
CA LEU A 75 -16.57 -10.88 -3.12
C LEU A 75 -16.73 -10.40 -1.68
N ASP A 76 -17.50 -9.35 -1.44
CA ASP A 76 -17.68 -8.82 -0.08
C ASP A 76 -18.50 -9.76 0.81
N GLN A 77 -19.50 -10.46 0.28
CA GLN A 77 -20.22 -11.50 1.02
C GLN A 77 -19.29 -12.67 1.36
N ILE A 78 -18.51 -13.12 0.37
CA ILE A 78 -17.56 -14.22 0.56
C ILE A 78 -16.50 -13.86 1.60
N LYS A 79 -15.92 -12.67 1.51
CA LYS A 79 -14.92 -12.18 2.47
C LYS A 79 -15.50 -12.09 3.88
N ARG A 80 -16.73 -11.62 4.05
CA ARG A 80 -17.39 -11.58 5.37
C ARG A 80 -17.58 -12.97 5.97
N ASP A 81 -17.95 -13.96 5.15
CA ASP A 81 -18.11 -15.32 5.62
C ASP A 81 -16.77 -15.99 5.94
N LEU A 82 -15.76 -15.80 5.08
CA LEU A 82 -14.40 -16.32 5.28
C LEU A 82 -13.71 -15.77 6.52
N VAL A 83 -13.99 -14.52 6.91
CA VAL A 83 -13.49 -13.98 8.18
C VAL A 83 -14.02 -14.78 9.38
N ARG A 84 -15.21 -15.37 9.27
CA ARG A 84 -15.82 -16.21 10.31
C ARG A 84 -15.38 -17.67 10.21
N THR A 85 -15.46 -18.26 9.03
CA THR A 85 -15.21 -19.70 8.82
C THR A 85 -13.74 -20.04 8.71
N GLN A 86 -12.92 -19.10 8.21
CA GLN A 86 -11.52 -19.32 7.79
C GLN A 86 -11.32 -20.58 6.94
N ASN A 87 -12.36 -21.01 6.22
CA ASN A 87 -12.36 -22.24 5.45
C ASN A 87 -13.20 -22.08 4.18
N VAL A 88 -12.56 -22.34 3.05
CA VAL A 88 -13.13 -22.18 1.69
C VAL A 88 -14.30 -23.12 1.48
N ASP A 89 -14.14 -24.42 1.77
CA ASP A 89 -15.15 -25.44 1.52
C ASP A 89 -16.41 -25.21 2.37
N GLN A 90 -16.23 -24.88 3.66
CA GLN A 90 -17.34 -24.53 4.53
C GLN A 90 -18.08 -23.29 4.03
N THR A 91 -17.34 -22.29 3.52
CA THR A 91 -17.96 -21.10 2.94
C THR A 91 -18.74 -21.42 1.67
N ILE A 92 -18.23 -22.27 0.78
CA ILE A 92 -18.96 -22.74 -0.41
C ILE A 92 -20.26 -23.43 0.02
N THR A 93 -20.17 -24.38 0.96
CA THR A 93 -21.32 -25.08 1.52
C THR A 93 -22.35 -24.11 2.12
N ASN A 94 -21.91 -23.13 2.92
CA ASN A 94 -22.81 -22.13 3.50
C ASN A 94 -23.58 -21.33 2.44
N PHE A 95 -22.92 -20.96 1.33
CA PHE A 95 -23.58 -20.25 0.22
C PHE A 95 -24.54 -21.13 -0.57
N LEU A 96 -24.22 -22.41 -0.75
CA LEU A 96 -25.10 -23.37 -1.43
C LEU A 96 -26.31 -23.76 -0.56
N GLU A 97 -26.14 -23.83 0.76
CA GLU A 97 -27.19 -24.13 1.73
C GLU A 97 -28.03 -22.90 2.11
N GLY A 98 -27.62 -21.69 1.71
CA GLY A 98 -28.33 -20.45 1.99
C GLY A 98 -28.12 -19.89 3.41
N ASN A 99 -27.12 -20.38 4.15
CA ASN A 99 -26.79 -19.97 5.52
C ASN A 99 -25.93 -18.70 5.60
N VAL A 100 -26.00 -17.83 4.58
CA VAL A 100 -25.25 -16.59 4.56
C VAL A 100 -25.86 -15.62 5.57
N PRO A 101 -25.09 -15.13 6.55
CA PRO A 101 -25.60 -14.11 7.46
C PRO A 101 -26.00 -12.90 6.63
N GLU A 102 -27.30 -12.59 6.68
CA GLU A 102 -27.81 -11.36 6.09
C GLU A 102 -27.00 -10.17 6.62
N PRO A 103 -26.70 -9.20 5.74
CA PRO A 103 -26.10 -7.95 6.19
C PRO A 103 -27.03 -7.33 7.22
N ILE A 104 -26.50 -7.08 8.42
CA ILE A 104 -27.17 -6.29 9.46
C ILE A 104 -27.71 -5.03 8.78
N PRO A 105 -29.03 -4.77 8.86
CA PRO A 105 -29.61 -3.60 8.21
C PRO A 105 -28.93 -2.34 8.73
N GLU A 106 -28.30 -1.61 7.82
CA GLU A 106 -27.92 -0.22 8.03
C GLU A 106 -29.18 0.51 8.53
N PRO A 107 -29.17 1.14 9.72
CA PRO A 107 -30.35 1.81 10.26
C PRO A 107 -30.70 3.00 9.36
N ARG A 108 -31.65 2.78 8.45
CA ARG A 108 -32.26 3.84 7.65
C ARG A 108 -32.94 4.83 8.61
N PRO A 109 -32.63 6.14 8.56
CA PRO A 109 -33.40 7.14 9.29
C PRO A 109 -34.85 7.11 8.80
N ALA A 110 -35.76 6.90 9.73
CA ALA A 110 -37.20 6.77 9.49
C ALA A 110 -37.77 8.03 8.83
N THR A 111 -38.31 7.89 7.63
CA THR A 111 -39.33 8.81 7.10
C THR A 111 -40.68 8.11 7.17
N PRO A 112 -41.66 8.62 7.95
CA PRO A 112 -43.01 8.10 7.92
C PRO A 112 -43.74 8.67 6.70
N SER A 113 -44.13 7.80 5.77
CA SER A 113 -45.22 8.10 4.83
C SER A 113 -46.56 7.69 5.43
N PRO A 114 -47.65 8.43 5.10
CA PRO A 114 -48.88 7.73 4.77
C PRO A 114 -49.61 8.30 3.52
N VAL A 115 -50.01 7.35 2.66
CA VAL A 115 -51.16 7.23 1.73
C VAL A 115 -51.66 8.35 0.78
N VAL A 116 -51.60 8.02 -0.52
CA VAL A 116 -52.65 8.05 -1.58
C VAL A 116 -53.39 9.37 -1.95
N SER A 117 -53.11 9.90 -3.16
CA SER A 117 -54.06 10.27 -4.26
C SER A 117 -53.56 11.48 -5.11
N SER A 118 -53.52 11.32 -6.43
CA SER A 118 -53.39 12.37 -7.47
C SER A 118 -54.72 13.15 -7.69
N PRO A 119 -54.85 14.29 -8.45
CA PRO A 119 -53.97 14.82 -9.53
C PRO A 119 -53.81 16.39 -9.70
N THR A 120 -52.70 16.81 -10.35
CA THR A 120 -52.39 18.02 -11.21
C THR A 120 -52.65 19.52 -10.80
N PRO A 121 -51.92 20.52 -11.42
CA PRO A 121 -51.40 21.77 -10.82
C PRO A 121 -52.10 23.10 -11.28
N PRO A 122 -51.69 24.31 -10.81
CA PRO A 122 -50.70 25.14 -11.54
C PRO A 122 -49.83 26.17 -10.73
N GLN A 123 -48.60 26.39 -11.24
CA GLN A 123 -47.83 27.65 -11.46
C GLN A 123 -47.85 28.86 -10.47
N ALA A 124 -46.65 29.32 -10.00
CA ALA A 124 -46.06 30.66 -10.28
C ALA A 124 -44.99 31.17 -9.25
N THR A 125 -43.90 31.73 -9.79
CA THR A 125 -43.06 32.89 -9.35
C THR A 125 -42.11 32.88 -8.12
N GLY A 126 -40.89 33.40 -8.34
CA GLY A 126 -40.04 34.11 -7.34
C GLY A 126 -38.66 33.47 -7.07
N THR A 127 -37.62 33.66 -7.90
CA THR A 127 -36.54 34.67 -7.82
C THR A 127 -35.60 34.62 -6.58
N THR A 128 -34.29 34.47 -6.88
CA THR A 128 -33.10 35.15 -6.30
C THR A 128 -32.08 34.32 -5.49
N THR A 129 -30.81 34.41 -5.96
CA THR A 129 -29.52 34.44 -5.24
C THR A 129 -28.84 33.14 -4.75
N HIS A 130 -27.99 32.58 -5.63
CA HIS A 130 -26.53 32.33 -5.51
C HIS A 130 -25.79 32.70 -4.18
N PRO A 131 -24.56 32.18 -3.86
CA PRO A 131 -23.70 31.26 -4.64
C PRO A 131 -22.69 30.32 -3.86
N HIS A 132 -21.95 29.48 -4.64
CA HIS A 132 -20.59 28.84 -4.48
C HIS A 132 -20.15 28.12 -3.17
N THR A 133 -19.63 26.88 -3.22
CA THR A 133 -18.21 26.61 -3.59
C THR A 133 -17.98 25.15 -4.00
N SER A 134 -17.23 25.00 -5.09
CA SER A 134 -16.95 23.79 -5.86
C SER A 134 -15.80 22.94 -5.33
N SER A 135 -16.02 21.62 -5.31
CA SER A 135 -14.99 20.57 -5.32
C SER A 135 -14.35 20.44 -6.71
N PRO A 136 -13.04 20.17 -6.84
CA PRO A 136 -12.45 19.79 -8.12
C PRO A 136 -12.47 18.26 -8.31
N THR A 137 -13.24 17.82 -9.30
CA THR A 137 -13.12 16.51 -9.96
C THR A 137 -12.04 16.63 -11.04
N ASN A 138 -11.00 15.79 -11.00
CA ASN A 138 -10.03 15.70 -12.10
C ASN A 138 -10.22 14.37 -12.84
N SER A 139 -10.75 14.47 -14.05
CA SER A 139 -10.97 13.38 -14.99
C SER A 139 -10.09 13.57 -16.23
N ALA A 140 -9.62 12.44 -16.75
CA ALA A 140 -9.06 12.22 -18.10
C ALA A 140 -7.66 12.80 -18.35
N SER A 141 -6.72 12.05 -18.93
CA SER A 141 -6.89 11.55 -20.29
C SER A 141 -6.03 10.32 -20.59
N LYS A 142 -6.69 9.35 -21.21
CA LYS A 142 -6.14 8.18 -21.90
C LYS A 142 -5.72 8.63 -23.30
N SER A 143 -4.45 8.46 -23.66
CA SER A 143 -3.99 8.63 -25.05
C SER A 143 -3.25 7.38 -25.49
N THR A 144 -3.90 6.70 -26.43
CA THR A 144 -3.40 5.63 -27.28
C THR A 144 -2.56 6.25 -28.39
N LEU A 145 -1.30 5.82 -28.58
CA LEU A 145 -0.74 5.51 -29.91
C LEU A 145 0.67 4.88 -29.83
N GLU A 146 0.73 3.69 -30.42
CA GLU A 146 1.73 3.12 -31.35
C GLU A 146 3.23 2.90 -31.03
N THR A 147 3.55 1.64 -31.28
CA THR A 147 4.80 1.00 -31.70
C THR A 147 5.68 1.84 -32.64
N ALA A 148 6.92 2.06 -32.24
CA ALA A 148 8.06 2.13 -33.16
C ALA A 148 9.34 1.64 -32.46
N THR A 149 9.86 0.53 -32.98
CA THR A 149 11.22 0.02 -32.75
C THR A 149 12.20 0.87 -33.55
N SER A 150 13.28 1.38 -32.93
CA SER A 150 14.66 1.34 -33.45
C SER A 150 15.64 2.26 -32.70
N LEU A 151 16.91 1.90 -32.84
CA LEU A 151 18.10 2.35 -32.13
C LEU A 151 18.65 3.72 -32.60
N ALA A 152 19.43 4.31 -31.70
CA ALA A 152 20.61 5.16 -31.91
C ALA A 152 20.45 6.58 -32.49
N GLY A 153 21.21 7.51 -31.89
CA GLY A 153 21.66 8.74 -32.55
C GLY A 153 21.27 10.02 -31.81
N SER A 154 22.26 10.64 -31.18
CA SER A 154 22.25 11.93 -30.49
C SER A 154 21.53 13.05 -31.24
N SER A 155 20.76 13.88 -30.52
CA SER A 155 20.92 15.35 -30.43
C SER A 155 19.72 15.96 -29.69
N GLU A 156 20.00 17.00 -28.89
CA GLU A 156 19.02 17.89 -28.22
C GLU A 156 18.15 17.25 -27.13
N ALA A 157 18.78 16.96 -25.99
CA ALA A 157 18.08 16.50 -24.79
C ALA A 157 17.22 17.63 -24.19
N ASN A 158 15.99 17.74 -24.68
CA ASN A 158 14.87 18.24 -23.89
C ASN A 158 14.82 17.40 -22.61
N VAL A 159 15.37 17.92 -21.50
CA VAL A 159 15.43 17.23 -20.20
C VAL A 159 14.01 17.12 -19.68
N SER A 160 13.30 16.07 -20.10
CA SER A 160 12.05 15.68 -19.50
C SER A 160 12.32 15.38 -18.03
N LEU A 161 11.85 16.27 -17.14
CA LEU A 161 11.97 16.16 -15.68
C LEU A 161 11.19 14.96 -15.11
N ASN A 162 10.65 14.10 -15.97
CA ASN A 162 9.98 12.87 -15.62
C ASN A 162 11.00 11.83 -15.15
N THR A 163 11.54 12.06 -13.96
CA THR A 163 12.25 11.01 -13.21
C THR A 163 11.27 9.95 -12.69
N ALA A 164 9.96 10.24 -12.68
CA ALA A 164 8.92 9.32 -12.24
C ALA A 164 8.92 8.02 -13.07
N ALA A 165 8.94 6.87 -12.39
CA ALA A 165 8.79 5.59 -13.06
C ALA A 165 7.36 5.43 -13.58
N LYS A 166 7.26 4.77 -14.74
CA LYS A 166 6.00 4.46 -15.42
C LYS A 166 5.12 3.47 -14.63
N SER A 167 5.73 2.71 -13.72
CA SER A 167 5.05 1.75 -12.83
C SER A 167 5.87 1.51 -11.55
N PHE A 168 5.21 0.95 -10.53
CA PHE A 168 5.89 0.43 -9.33
C PHE A 168 6.36 -1.00 -9.58
N GLY A 169 7.59 -1.32 -9.14
CA GLY A 169 8.15 -2.68 -9.24
C GLY A 169 7.31 -3.72 -8.50
N LYS A 170 7.31 -4.96 -9.01
CA LYS A 170 6.46 -6.07 -8.52
C LYS A 170 6.99 -6.71 -7.23
N SER A 171 8.24 -6.40 -6.85
CA SER A 171 8.85 -6.85 -5.59
C SER A 171 9.36 -5.67 -4.75
N ALA A 172 9.56 -5.90 -3.45
CA ALA A 172 10.11 -4.89 -2.54
C ALA A 172 11.54 -4.48 -2.95
N THR A 173 12.36 -5.45 -3.36
CA THR A 173 13.75 -5.24 -3.80
C THR A 173 13.82 -4.39 -5.06
N GLU A 174 12.98 -4.68 -6.06
CA GLU A 174 12.91 -3.91 -7.31
C GLU A 174 12.46 -2.46 -7.07
N ARG A 175 11.52 -2.25 -6.14
CA ARG A 175 11.11 -0.89 -5.74
C ARG A 175 12.27 -0.13 -5.09
N MET A 176 13.06 -0.80 -4.26
CA MET A 176 14.22 -0.21 -3.59
C MET A 176 15.32 0.17 -4.60
N THR A 177 15.64 -0.69 -5.56
CA THR A 177 16.64 -0.38 -6.60
C THR A 177 16.17 0.78 -7.49
N SER A 178 14.91 0.75 -7.93
CA SER A 178 14.31 1.84 -8.72
C SER A 178 14.36 3.19 -7.99
N PHE A 179 14.08 3.20 -6.68
CA PHE A 179 14.17 4.39 -5.86
C PHE A 179 15.60 4.94 -5.77
N GLN A 180 16.59 4.07 -5.49
CA GLN A 180 17.99 4.48 -5.38
C GLN A 180 18.53 5.06 -6.69
N THR A 181 18.24 4.40 -7.82
CA THR A 181 18.64 4.88 -9.15
C THR A 181 18.05 6.26 -9.44
N ARG A 182 16.74 6.45 -9.19
CA ARG A 182 16.07 7.75 -9.34
C ARG A 182 16.66 8.82 -8.45
N LYS A 183 16.93 8.49 -7.18
CA LYS A 183 17.54 9.41 -6.21
C LYS A 183 18.90 9.88 -6.73
N ALA A 184 19.74 8.96 -7.20
CA ALA A 184 21.03 9.28 -7.77
C ALA A 184 20.90 10.20 -9.01
N GLN A 185 19.94 9.92 -9.89
CA GLN A 185 19.66 10.78 -11.04
C GLN A 185 19.19 12.18 -10.63
N LEU A 186 18.32 12.29 -9.63
CA LEU A 186 17.82 13.59 -9.15
C LEU A 186 18.97 14.41 -8.56
N ILE A 187 19.86 13.76 -7.80
CA ILE A 187 21.08 14.37 -7.24
C ILE A 187 22.00 14.85 -8.37
N GLU A 188 22.28 14.02 -9.38
CA GLU A 188 23.18 14.40 -10.48
C GLU A 188 22.59 15.53 -11.33
N ASN A 189 21.28 15.51 -11.62
CA ASN A 189 20.61 16.59 -12.33
C ASN A 189 20.63 17.90 -11.52
N ALA A 190 20.40 17.83 -10.21
CA ALA A 190 20.51 18.98 -9.33
C ALA A 190 21.95 19.52 -9.29
N ARG A 191 22.96 18.63 -9.25
CA ARG A 191 24.37 18.98 -9.28
C ARG A 191 24.75 19.72 -10.57
N ARG A 192 24.32 19.21 -11.73
CA ARG A 192 24.55 19.86 -13.03
C ARG A 192 23.94 21.26 -13.09
N LYS A 193 22.66 21.41 -12.71
CA LYS A 193 21.99 22.71 -12.66
C LYS A 193 22.69 23.68 -11.71
N TYR A 194 23.19 23.19 -10.58
CA TYR A 194 23.91 24.00 -9.61
C TYR A 194 25.24 24.50 -10.18
N ILE A 195 26.01 23.63 -10.83
CA ILE A 195 27.27 23.98 -11.49
C ILE A 195 27.05 25.00 -12.61
N GLU A 196 26.06 24.78 -13.46
CA GLU A 196 25.71 25.68 -14.56
C GLU A 196 25.32 27.07 -14.04
N LYS A 197 24.45 27.11 -13.02
CA LYS A 197 24.01 28.36 -12.41
C LYS A 197 25.15 29.12 -11.71
N HIS A 198 26.07 28.39 -11.09
CA HIS A 198 27.10 28.97 -10.22
C HIS A 198 28.50 29.02 -10.87
N GLY A 199 28.65 28.60 -12.13
CA GLY A 199 29.92 28.63 -12.87
C GLY A 199 31.03 27.79 -12.22
N LEU A 200 30.69 26.76 -11.44
CA LEU A 200 31.65 25.98 -10.65
C LEU A 200 32.36 24.96 -11.55
N GLN A 201 33.57 25.27 -12.03
CA GLN A 201 34.38 24.30 -12.77
C GLN A 201 34.76 23.11 -11.86
N LEU A 202 34.09 21.97 -12.06
CA LEU A 202 34.51 20.72 -11.44
C LEU A 202 35.84 20.29 -12.09
N PRO A 203 36.89 19.96 -11.31
CA PRO A 203 38.07 19.33 -11.87
C PRO A 203 37.63 18.01 -12.52
N ARG A 204 37.92 17.92 -13.82
CA ARG A 204 37.78 16.69 -14.59
C ARG A 204 38.87 15.75 -14.10
N ASN A 205 38.59 15.00 -13.04
CA ASN A 205 39.42 13.87 -12.65
C ASN A 205 39.14 12.76 -13.65
N ASP A 206 39.79 12.87 -14.82
CA ASP A 206 39.98 11.76 -15.73
C ASP A 206 40.88 10.75 -14.99
N CYS A 207 40.34 9.57 -14.68
CA CYS A 207 41.13 8.39 -14.36
C CYS A 207 41.43 7.63 -15.64
#